data_AF-A0A835R6Q9-F1
#
_entry.id   AF-A0A835R6Q9-F1
#
_cell.length_a   1.000
_cell.length_b   1.000
_cell.length_c   1.000
_cell.angle_alpha   90.00
_cell.angle_beta   90.00
_cell.angle_gamma   90.00
#
_symmetry.space_group_name_H-M   'P 1'
#
loop_
_entity.id
_entity.type
_entity.pdbx_description
1 polymer ?
#
loop_
_entity_poly.entity_id
_entity_poly.type
_entity_poly.pdbx_seq_one_letter_code
_entity_poly.pdbx_strand_id
1 'polypeptide(L)'
;MLDIECFSFLNPALENEMVPILVIATNRGITTIRGTNYCYPHGIPTDFFDRLLIISTQTYLEDEIHKIIEIRCNEEEVEMSKDSKILLTKIGMETSLRYAIHLITAAALAYQKRKGKVVEMEDICRVYSLFLDVKRSTQYLMEYQSQFMFSEVPGGDDEEDAMNS
;
A
#
# COMPACT_ATOMS: atom_id res chain seq x y z
N MET A 1 -13.39 2.46 6.66
CA MET A 1 -14.22 1.64 5.75
C MET A 1 -15.67 1.89 6.12
N LEU A 2 -16.52 2.07 5.12
CA LEU A 2 -17.93 2.46 5.30
C LEU A 2 -18.70 1.35 6.02
N ASP A 3 -19.60 1.77 6.90
CA ASP A 3 -20.48 0.87 7.65
C ASP A 3 -21.86 0.81 6.96
N ILE A 4 -22.69 -0.17 7.34
CA ILE A 4 -24.00 -0.40 6.70
C ILE A 4 -24.90 0.87 6.69
N GLU A 5 -24.84 1.68 7.74
CA GLU A 5 -25.60 2.93 7.84
C GLU A 5 -25.20 3.95 6.77
N CYS A 6 -23.91 4.00 6.42
CA CYS A 6 -23.44 4.87 5.35
C CYS A 6 -23.99 4.45 3.98
N PHE A 7 -24.09 3.14 3.72
CA PHE A 7 -24.70 2.63 2.48
C PHE A 7 -26.21 2.88 2.43
N SER A 8 -26.89 2.76 3.57
CA SER A 8 -28.31 3.12 3.70
C SER A 8 -28.56 4.61 3.44
N PHE A 9 -27.60 5.49 3.78
CA PHE A 9 -27.68 6.91 3.42
C PHE A 9 -27.40 7.15 1.93
N LEU A 10 -26.41 6.47 1.36
CA LEU A 10 -26.02 6.66 -0.04
C LEU A 10 -27.08 6.16 -1.03
N ASN A 11 -27.80 5.09 -0.70
CA ASN A 11 -28.81 4.51 -1.58
C ASN A 11 -29.90 5.52 -2.02
N PRO A 12 -30.61 6.21 -1.09
CA PRO A 12 -31.56 7.26 -1.47
C PRO A 12 -30.88 8.51 -2.03
N ALA A 13 -29.67 8.85 -1.56
CA ALA A 13 -28.95 10.03 -2.04
C ALA A 13 -28.60 9.92 -3.54
N LEU A 14 -28.31 8.69 -4.02
CA LEU A 14 -28.05 8.40 -5.42
C LEU A 14 -29.30 8.44 -6.32
N GLU A 15 -30.50 8.46 -5.74
CA GLU A 15 -31.75 8.59 -6.49
C GLU A 15 -32.10 10.07 -6.78
N ASN A 16 -31.37 11.01 -6.19
CA ASN A 16 -31.58 12.44 -6.41
C ASN A 16 -31.00 12.89 -7.77
N GLU A 17 -31.76 13.67 -8.54
CA GLU A 17 -31.34 14.21 -9.85
C GLU A 17 -30.07 15.08 -9.78
N MET A 18 -29.79 15.70 -8.63
CA MET A 18 -28.63 16.58 -8.43
C MET A 18 -27.38 15.84 -7.90
N VAL A 19 -27.38 14.50 -7.86
CA VAL A 19 -26.25 13.74 -7.34
C VAL A 19 -25.10 13.69 -8.35
N PRO A 20 -23.84 13.94 -7.93
CA PRO A 20 -22.70 13.77 -8.81
C PRO A 20 -22.40 12.30 -9.09
N ILE A 21 -21.58 12.03 -10.11
CA ILE A 21 -21.10 10.68 -10.40
C ILE A 21 -20.25 10.18 -9.22
N LEU A 22 -20.67 9.06 -8.64
CA LEU A 22 -19.96 8.40 -7.55
C LEU A 22 -18.97 7.37 -8.10
N VAL A 23 -17.68 7.56 -7.82
CA VAL A 23 -16.63 6.59 -8.12
C VAL A 23 -16.08 6.04 -6.81
N ILE A 24 -16.19 4.71 -6.61
CA ILE A 24 -15.69 4.01 -5.43
C ILE A 24 -14.57 3.08 -5.86
N ALA A 25 -13.51 3.00 -5.05
CA ALA A 25 -12.43 2.05 -5.23
C ALA A 25 -12.28 1.20 -3.96
N THR A 26 -12.06 -0.10 -4.16
CA THR A 26 -11.83 -1.08 -3.10
C THR A 26 -10.73 -2.03 -3.51
N ASN A 27 -9.85 -2.35 -2.57
CA ASN A 27 -8.78 -3.33 -2.73
C ASN A 27 -9.09 -4.64 -1.99
N ARG A 28 -10.29 -4.79 -1.42
CA ARG A 28 -10.70 -5.99 -0.69
C ARG A 28 -11.59 -6.87 -1.56
N GLY A 29 -11.32 -8.17 -1.61
CA GLY A 29 -12.10 -9.15 -2.36
C GLY A 29 -13.45 -9.46 -1.70
N ILE A 30 -13.45 -10.30 -0.66
CA ILE A 30 -14.63 -10.59 0.16
C ILE A 30 -14.32 -10.10 1.58
N THR A 31 -15.22 -9.32 2.17
CA THR A 31 -15.04 -8.80 3.52
C THR A 31 -16.40 -8.63 4.21
N THR A 32 -16.39 -8.56 5.54
CA THR A 32 -17.61 -8.32 6.32
C THR A 32 -18.10 -6.90 6.13
N ILE A 33 -19.41 -6.73 5.97
CA ILE A 33 -20.02 -5.40 6.01
C ILE A 33 -19.97 -4.93 7.47
N ARG A 34 -19.26 -3.83 7.73
CA ARG A 34 -19.11 -3.29 9.08
C ARG A 34 -20.47 -2.88 9.65
N GLY A 35 -20.74 -3.32 10.87
CA GLY A 35 -22.05 -3.22 11.52
C GLY A 35 -22.92 -4.48 11.36
N THR A 36 -22.46 -5.50 10.63
CA THR A 36 -23.17 -6.79 10.49
C THR A 36 -22.20 -7.96 10.57
N ASN A 37 -22.75 -9.18 10.67
CA ASN A 37 -21.99 -10.43 10.65
C ASN A 37 -21.93 -11.09 9.26
N TYR A 38 -22.40 -10.39 8.22
CA TYR A 38 -22.47 -10.95 6.86
C TYR A 38 -21.24 -10.58 6.03
N CYS A 39 -20.71 -11.56 5.30
CA CYS A 39 -19.62 -11.39 4.35
C CYS A 39 -20.19 -11.19 2.94
N TYR A 40 -19.73 -10.16 2.25
CA TYR A 40 -20.12 -9.86 0.87
C TYR A 40 -18.92 -9.43 0.02
N PRO A 41 -19.01 -9.56 -1.33
CA PRO A 41 -18.01 -9.00 -2.22
C PRO A 41 -17.78 -7.52 -1.93
N HIS A 42 -16.51 -7.15 -1.81
CA HIS A 42 -16.04 -5.80 -1.51
C HIS A 42 -16.55 -5.17 -0.20
N GLY A 43 -17.33 -5.91 0.62
CA GLY A 43 -17.94 -5.39 1.85
C GLY A 43 -19.09 -4.42 1.58
N ILE A 44 -19.74 -4.56 0.42
CA ILE A 44 -20.85 -3.72 -0.02
C ILE A 44 -22.15 -4.53 0.09
N PRO A 45 -23.25 -3.95 0.62
CA PRO A 45 -24.57 -4.60 0.62
C PRO A 45 -25.06 -4.91 -0.80
N THR A 46 -25.82 -5.99 -0.97
CA THR A 46 -26.35 -6.44 -2.28
C THR A 46 -27.10 -5.34 -3.03
N ASP A 47 -27.93 -4.58 -2.32
CA ASP A 47 -28.79 -3.54 -2.90
C ASP A 47 -27.97 -2.41 -3.55
N PHE A 48 -26.80 -2.11 -2.97
CA PHE A 48 -25.89 -1.12 -3.50
C PHE A 48 -25.01 -1.73 -4.60
N PHE A 49 -24.56 -2.98 -4.42
CA PHE A 49 -23.70 -3.70 -5.35
C PHE A 49 -24.34 -3.88 -6.74
N ASP A 50 -25.63 -4.21 -6.78
CA ASP A 50 -26.37 -4.42 -8.05
C ASP A 50 -26.52 -3.13 -8.87
N ARG A 51 -26.34 -1.95 -8.26
CA ARG A 51 -26.40 -0.64 -8.90
C ARG A 51 -25.04 -0.16 -9.42
N LEU A 52 -23.95 -0.90 -9.17
CA LEU A 52 -22.60 -0.48 -9.53
C LEU A 52 -22.12 -1.06 -10.87
N LEU A 53 -21.40 -0.25 -11.63
CA LEU A 53 -20.58 -0.73 -12.74
C LEU A 53 -19.19 -1.08 -12.22
N ILE A 54 -18.81 -2.36 -12.31
CA ILE A 54 -17.51 -2.84 -11.83
C ILE A 54 -16.48 -2.73 -12.94
N ILE A 55 -15.41 -1.97 -12.67
CA ILE A 55 -14.22 -1.87 -13.54
C ILE A 55 -13.05 -2.51 -12.78
N SER A 56 -12.50 -3.58 -13.33
CA SER A 56 -11.33 -4.26 -12.76
C SER A 56 -10.03 -3.67 -13.32
N THR A 57 -9.10 -3.34 -12.43
CA THR A 57 -7.75 -2.92 -12.80
C THR A 57 -6.81 -4.12 -12.78
N GLN A 58 -5.92 -4.20 -13.78
CA GLN A 58 -4.88 -5.23 -13.84
C GLN A 58 -3.57 -4.71 -13.24
N THR A 59 -2.68 -5.62 -12.86
CA THR A 59 -1.34 -5.27 -12.38
C THR A 59 -0.49 -4.74 -13.52
N TYR A 60 0.31 -3.71 -13.25
CA TYR A 60 1.23 -3.15 -14.23
C TYR A 60 2.34 -4.15 -14.61
N LEU A 61 2.74 -4.10 -15.88
CA LEU A 61 3.93 -4.78 -16.40
C LEU A 61 5.20 -3.97 -16.09
N GLU A 62 6.38 -4.61 -16.15
CA GLU A 62 7.66 -3.96 -15.88
C GLU A 62 7.90 -2.73 -16.78
N ASP A 63 7.59 -2.84 -18.07
CA ASP A 63 7.70 -1.74 -19.04
C ASP A 63 6.76 -0.57 -18.71
N GLU A 64 5.58 -0.85 -18.14
CA GLU A 64 4.62 0.17 -17.73
C GLU A 64 5.09 0.88 -16.46
N ILE A 65 5.65 0.13 -15.50
CA ILE A 65 6.26 0.70 -14.30
C ILE A 65 7.43 1.62 -14.67
N HIS A 66 8.29 1.19 -15.59
CA HIS A 66 9.40 2.01 -16.06
C HIS A 66 8.90 3.35 -16.65
N LYS A 67 7.86 3.31 -17.49
CA LYS A 67 7.24 4.53 -18.05
C LYS A 67 6.63 5.41 -16.98
N ILE A 68 5.95 4.84 -15.98
CA ILE A 68 5.37 5.60 -14.87
C ILE A 68 6.49 6.30 -14.08
N ILE A 69 7.57 5.59 -13.77
CA ILE A 69 8.73 6.17 -13.07
C ILE A 69 9.34 7.30 -13.91
N GLU A 70 9.49 7.11 -15.22
CA GLU A 70 10.01 8.15 -16.11
C GLU A 70 9.14 9.41 -16.11
N ILE A 71 7.82 9.27 -16.18
CA ILE A 71 6.88 10.39 -16.10
C ILE A 71 7.01 11.09 -14.75
N ARG A 72 7.11 10.33 -13.65
CA ARG A 72 7.23 10.90 -12.29
C ARG A 72 8.56 11.62 -12.08
N CYS A 73 9.67 11.10 -12.59
CA CYS A 73 10.95 11.81 -12.57
C CYS A 73 10.86 13.15 -13.30
N ASN A 74 10.17 13.19 -14.45
CA ASN A 74 10.00 14.42 -15.23
C ASN A 74 9.07 15.42 -14.50
N GLU A 75 8.01 14.93 -13.86
CA GLU A 75 7.06 15.77 -13.10
C GLU A 75 7.67 16.34 -11.82
N GLU A 76 8.52 15.57 -11.13
CA GLU A 76 9.25 16.03 -9.93
C GLU A 76 10.54 16.81 -10.27
N GLU A 77 10.84 17.03 -11.56
CA GLU A 77 12.05 17.70 -12.05
C GLU A 77 13.36 17.08 -11.53
N VAL A 78 13.39 15.74 -11.40
CA VAL A 78 14.55 14.99 -10.90
C VAL A 78 15.28 14.33 -12.08
N GLU A 79 16.49 14.81 -12.37
CA GLU A 79 17.39 14.13 -13.32
C GLU A 79 17.97 12.86 -12.70
N MET A 80 17.65 11.70 -13.29
CA MET A 80 18.15 10.39 -12.85
C MET A 80 18.90 9.67 -13.97
N SER A 81 19.97 8.95 -13.62
CA SER A 81 20.68 8.11 -14.58
C SER A 81 19.81 6.95 -15.08
N LYS A 82 20.09 6.43 -16.29
CA LYS A 82 19.32 5.32 -16.87
C LYS A 82 19.37 4.06 -16.00
N ASP A 83 20.55 3.74 -15.48
CA ASP A 83 20.73 2.57 -14.60
C ASP A 83 19.96 2.72 -13.28
N SER A 84 19.86 3.95 -12.77
CA SER A 84 19.06 4.29 -11.59
C SER A 84 17.58 4.03 -11.83
N LYS A 85 17.04 4.41 -13.00
CA LYS A 85 15.63 4.14 -13.36
C LYS A 85 15.33 2.65 -13.49
N ILE A 86 16.26 1.88 -14.07
CA ILE A 86 16.15 0.41 -14.17
C ILE A 86 16.13 -0.23 -12.78
N LEU A 87 17.03 0.18 -11.89
CA LEU A 87 17.05 -0.31 -10.51
C LEU A 87 15.73 0.01 -9.77
N LEU A 88 15.25 1.23 -9.91
CA LEU A 88 14.00 1.68 -9.27
C LEU A 88 12.78 0.91 -9.79
N THR A 89 12.79 0.56 -11.08
CA THR A 89 11.77 -0.29 -11.72
C THR A 89 11.74 -1.68 -11.10
N LYS A 90 12.91 -2.31 -10.92
CA LYS A 90 13.02 -3.61 -10.25
C LYS A 90 12.52 -3.56 -8.80
N ILE A 91 12.92 -2.53 -8.06
CA ILE A 91 12.43 -2.31 -6.69
C ILE A 91 10.89 -2.14 -6.69
N GLY A 92 10.34 -1.41 -7.65
CA GLY A 92 8.89 -1.20 -7.80
C GLY A 92 8.12 -2.50 -8.09
N MET A 93 8.71 -3.42 -8.85
CA MET A 93 8.15 -4.75 -9.12
C MET A 93 8.17 -5.67 -7.88
N GLU A 94 9.27 -5.67 -7.11
CA GLU A 94 9.42 -6.53 -5.93
C GLU A 94 8.59 -6.06 -4.73
N THR A 95 8.44 -4.74 -4.58
CA THR A 95 7.79 -4.09 -3.44
C THR A 95 6.42 -3.51 -3.81
N SER A 96 6.35 -2.22 -4.15
CA SER A 96 5.17 -1.53 -4.64
C SER A 96 5.57 -0.27 -5.43
N LEU A 97 4.76 0.09 -6.41
CA LEU A 97 4.93 1.33 -7.18
C LEU A 97 4.93 2.59 -6.29
N ARG A 98 4.10 2.60 -5.22
CA ARG A 98 4.05 3.72 -4.27
C ARG A 98 5.39 3.92 -3.57
N TYR A 99 6.00 2.83 -3.10
CA TYR A 99 7.30 2.90 -2.44
C TYR A 99 8.38 3.38 -3.40
N ALA A 100 8.40 2.88 -4.64
CA ALA A 100 9.31 3.35 -5.67
C ALA A 100 9.17 4.87 -5.93
N ILE A 101 7.96 5.40 -6.05
CA ILE A 101 7.74 6.85 -6.24
C ILE A 101 8.30 7.65 -5.06
N HIS A 102 8.02 7.24 -3.83
CA HIS A 102 8.57 7.94 -2.66
C HIS A 102 10.10 7.89 -2.60
N LEU A 103 10.73 6.82 -3.11
CA LEU A 103 12.18 6.74 -3.23
C LEU A 103 12.74 7.77 -4.20
N ILE A 104 12.01 8.20 -5.24
CA ILE A 104 12.45 9.26 -6.16
C ILE A 104 12.68 10.56 -5.38
N THR A 105 11.69 10.99 -4.62
CA THR A 105 11.77 12.21 -3.80
C THR A 105 12.86 12.09 -2.73
N ALA A 106 12.99 10.93 -2.08
CA ALA A 106 14.02 10.74 -1.06
C ALA A 106 15.45 10.66 -1.66
N ALA A 107 15.61 10.05 -2.84
CA ALA A 107 16.86 10.08 -3.59
C ALA A 107 17.18 11.50 -4.08
N ALA A 108 16.16 12.31 -4.36
CA ALA A 108 16.32 13.71 -4.70
C ALA A 108 17.03 14.49 -3.57
N LEU A 109 16.59 14.27 -2.33
CA LEU A 109 17.22 14.88 -1.15
C LEU A 109 18.64 14.33 -0.90
N ALA A 110 18.88 13.06 -1.21
CA ALA A 110 20.19 12.43 -1.04
C ALA A 110 21.26 13.04 -1.98
N TYR A 111 20.95 13.21 -3.27
CA TYR A 111 21.90 13.81 -4.21
C TYR A 111 22.14 15.30 -3.92
N GLN A 112 21.10 16.03 -3.48
CA GLN A 112 21.25 17.43 -3.06
C GLN A 112 22.22 17.56 -1.90
N LYS A 113 22.17 16.64 -0.92
CA LYS A 113 23.14 16.58 0.18
C LYS A 113 24.57 16.29 -0.30
N ARG A 114 24.72 15.45 -1.33
CA ARG A 114 26.02 15.19 -1.99
C ARG A 114 26.49 16.37 -2.86
N LYS A 115 25.62 17.35 -3.13
CA LYS A 115 25.81 18.42 -4.14
C LYS A 115 26.04 17.85 -5.55
N GLY A 116 25.44 16.69 -5.84
CA GLY A 116 25.41 16.11 -7.18
C GLY A 116 24.45 16.87 -8.10
N LYS A 117 24.55 16.62 -9.41
CA LYS A 117 23.59 17.16 -10.40
C LYS A 117 22.54 16.14 -10.83
N VAL A 118 22.87 14.85 -10.75
CA VAL A 118 22.04 13.73 -11.23
C VAL A 118 21.99 12.67 -10.14
N VAL A 119 20.84 12.01 -9.98
CA VAL A 119 20.69 10.86 -9.09
C VAL A 119 21.39 9.65 -9.68
N GLU A 120 22.29 9.06 -8.89
CA GLU A 120 23.01 7.84 -9.23
C GLU A 120 22.50 6.64 -8.43
N MET A 121 22.91 5.43 -8.82
CA MET A 121 22.47 4.20 -8.16
C MET A 121 22.83 4.17 -6.68
N GLU A 122 23.95 4.78 -6.30
CA GLU A 122 24.41 4.89 -4.91
C GLU A 122 23.40 5.64 -4.04
N ASP A 123 22.80 6.70 -4.58
CA ASP A 123 21.81 7.53 -3.88
C ASP A 123 20.53 6.69 -3.62
N ILE A 124 20.09 5.89 -4.59
CA ILE A 124 18.96 4.97 -4.43
C ILE A 124 19.27 3.87 -3.41
N CYS A 125 20.43 3.21 -3.52
CA CYS A 125 20.83 2.15 -2.59
C CYS A 125 20.90 2.65 -1.14
N ARG A 126 21.40 3.87 -0.95
CA ARG A 126 21.42 4.52 0.36
C ARG A 126 20.02 4.73 0.91
N VAL A 127 19.12 5.28 0.09
CA VAL A 127 17.74 5.56 0.52
C VAL A 127 16.96 4.28 0.78
N TYR A 128 17.13 3.25 -0.07
CA TYR A 128 16.55 1.92 0.12
C TYR A 128 17.02 1.22 1.40
N SER A 129 18.24 1.54 1.88
CA SER A 129 18.75 1.05 3.15
C SER A 129 18.15 1.79 4.36
N LEU A 130 17.84 3.08 4.19
CA LEU A 130 17.27 3.93 5.25
C LEU A 130 15.77 3.73 5.43
N PHE A 131 15.03 3.58 4.32
CA PHE A 131 13.59 3.44 4.34
C PHE A 131 13.20 2.00 4.01
N LEU A 132 12.63 1.29 4.97
CA LEU A 132 12.16 -0.08 4.79
C LEU A 132 10.80 -0.10 4.10
N ASP A 133 10.58 -1.05 3.20
CA ASP A 133 9.26 -1.36 2.66
C ASP A 133 8.44 -2.18 3.67
N VAL A 134 7.14 -2.33 3.39
CA VAL A 134 6.22 -3.03 4.30
C VAL A 134 6.68 -4.47 4.55
N LYS A 135 7.13 -5.22 3.53
CA LYS A 135 7.50 -6.63 3.70
C LYS A 135 8.76 -6.77 4.56
N ARG A 136 9.79 -5.96 4.31
CA ARG A 136 11.01 -5.93 5.15
C ARG A 136 10.70 -5.46 6.57
N SER A 137 9.81 -4.48 6.73
CA SER A 137 9.41 -4.00 8.05
C SER A 137 8.66 -5.06 8.87
N THR A 138 7.78 -5.84 8.23
CA THR A 138 7.08 -6.95 8.91
C THR A 138 8.04 -8.07 9.30
N GLN A 139 9.02 -8.39 8.44
CA GLN A 139 10.03 -9.40 8.77
C GLN A 139 10.91 -8.95 9.95
N TYR A 140 11.34 -7.68 9.95
CA TYR A 140 12.09 -7.11 11.05
C TYR A 140 11.29 -7.19 12.36
N LEU A 141 9.99 -6.88 12.33
CA LEU A 141 9.12 -7.01 13.52
C LEU A 141 9.02 -8.47 14.01
N MET A 142 8.93 -9.44 13.11
CA MET A 142 8.90 -10.86 13.48
C MET A 142 10.22 -11.34 14.10
N GLU A 143 11.37 -10.90 13.56
CA GLU A 143 12.70 -11.26 14.08
C GLU A 143 12.96 -10.68 15.48
N TYR A 144 12.48 -9.45 15.73
CA TYR A 144 12.62 -8.77 17.02
C TYR A 144 11.36 -8.86 17.90
N GLN A 145 10.48 -9.82 17.63
CA GLN A 145 9.18 -9.96 18.29
C GLN A 145 9.29 -9.94 19.82
N SER A 146 10.31 -10.60 20.39
CA SER A 146 10.56 -10.66 21.83
C SER A 146 10.88 -9.32 22.50
N GLN A 147 11.21 -8.28 21.73
CA GLN A 147 11.51 -6.94 22.23
C GLN A 147 10.26 -6.02 22.20
N PHE A 148 9.15 -6.47 21.61
CA PHE A 148 7.92 -5.70 21.51
C PHE A 148 6.92 -6.06 22.63
N MET A 149 6.23 -5.04 23.15
CA MET A 149 5.36 -5.15 24.34
C MET A 149 4.17 -6.11 24.22
N PHE A 150 3.77 -6.51 23.01
CA PHE A 150 2.58 -7.34 22.76
C PHE A 150 2.89 -8.54 21.85
N SER A 151 4.05 -9.17 22.03
CA SER A 151 4.28 -10.49 21.47
C SER A 151 3.66 -11.54 22.38
N GLU A 152 2.47 -12.02 22.03
CA GLU A 152 2.04 -13.33 22.50
C GLU A 152 3.04 -14.34 21.91
N VAL A 153 3.98 -14.81 22.74
CA VAL A 153 4.78 -15.98 22.40
C VAL A 153 3.80 -17.14 22.40
N PRO A 154 3.53 -17.79 21.25
CA PRO A 154 2.65 -18.94 21.25
C PRO A 154 3.44 -20.12 21.86
N GLY A 155 3.33 -20.29 23.19
CA GLY A 155 3.83 -21.45 23.92
C GLY A 155 4.81 -21.15 25.06
N GLY A 156 4.38 -20.39 26.07
CA GLY A 156 5.21 -20.13 27.27
C GLY A 156 4.51 -20.26 28.61
N ASP A 157 3.22 -19.93 28.73
CA ASP A 157 2.66 -19.60 30.06
C ASP A 157 1.54 -20.54 30.55
N ASP A 158 1.26 -21.66 29.87
CA ASP A 158 0.24 -22.63 30.30
C ASP A 158 0.79 -23.86 31.06
N GLU A 159 2.11 -24.01 31.22
CA GLU A 159 2.70 -25.17 31.92
C GLU A 159 3.10 -24.92 33.38
N GLU A 160 3.25 -23.67 33.85
CA GLU A 160 3.65 -23.42 35.25
C GLU A 160 2.48 -23.49 36.26
N ASP A 161 1.24 -23.29 35.82
CA ASP A 161 0.08 -23.31 36.74
C ASP A 161 -0.48 -24.72 37.03
N ALA A 162 -0.03 -25.76 36.30
CA ALA A 162 -0.51 -27.13 36.49
C ALA A 162 0.31 -27.96 37.50
N MET A 163 1.46 -27.48 37.98
CA MET A 163 2.32 -28.20 38.94
C MET A 163 2.16 -27.79 40.41
N ASN A 164 1.30 -26.82 40.71
CA ASN A 164 1.06 -26.34 42.08
C ASN A 164 -0.40 -26.46 42.59
N SER A 165 -1.20 -27.37 42.00
CA SER A 165 -2.54 -27.72 42.52
C SER A 165 -2.64 -29.19 42.92
#